data_AF-A0A9X2K2L7-F1
#
_entry.id   AF-A0A9X2K2L7-F1
#
_cell.length_a   1.000
_cell.length_b   1.000
_cell.length_c   1.000
_cell.angle_alpha   90.00
_cell.angle_beta   90.00
_cell.angle_gamma   90.00
#
_symmetry.space_group_name_H-M   'P 1'
#
loop_
_entity.id
_entity.type
_entity.pdbx_description
1 polymer ?
#
loop_
_entity_poly.entity_id
_entity_poly.type
_entity_poly.pdbx_seq_one_letter_code
_entity_poly.pdbx_strand_id
1 'polypeptide(L)'
;MRRVPAGAAGFIARRAARFFRGAKPVPLGSLVRDARRSGGFSWSPATGRPPARGYMVATTGRTAQFPESILDDPDVAARAIDRYLRDNRDVFENRGNIYLGCWIEDGKVWLEPSMNIPRRKTAIKLARESDQIAIYDVKTRDYIGTGGAGGFLEEA
;
A
#
# COMPACT_ATOMS: atom_id res chain seq x y z
N MET A 1 7.96 33.96 -21.91
CA MET A 1 7.98 32.50 -22.14
C MET A 1 9.42 32.00 -22.07
N ARG A 2 9.80 31.25 -21.02
CA ARG A 2 11.14 30.64 -20.90
C ARG A 2 10.97 29.12 -20.86
N ARG A 3 11.59 28.44 -21.83
CA ARG A 3 11.70 26.97 -21.89
C ARG A 3 12.67 26.49 -20.82
N VAL A 4 12.32 25.40 -20.13
CA VAL A 4 13.19 24.69 -19.18
C VAL A 4 13.87 23.52 -19.92
N PRO A 5 15.17 23.24 -19.72
CA PRO A 5 15.86 22.19 -20.45
C PRO A 5 15.51 20.81 -19.90
N ALA A 6 15.42 19.84 -20.80
CA ALA A 6 15.33 18.42 -20.49
C ALA A 6 16.67 17.90 -19.96
N GLY A 7 16.68 17.31 -18.75
CA GLY A 7 17.89 16.72 -18.22
C GLY A 7 17.86 16.40 -16.73
N ALA A 8 16.98 15.50 -16.29
CA ALA A 8 17.09 14.88 -14.96
C ALA A 8 16.58 13.43 -14.90
N ALA A 9 16.47 12.73 -16.04
CA ALA A 9 16.00 11.34 -16.09
C ALA A 9 17.07 10.30 -15.69
N GLY A 10 18.26 10.71 -15.25
CA GLY A 10 19.44 9.85 -15.17
C GLY A 10 19.98 9.50 -13.78
N PHE A 11 19.51 10.12 -12.68
CA PHE A 11 20.26 10.07 -11.41
C PHE A 11 19.57 9.38 -10.22
N ILE A 12 18.28 9.00 -10.31
CA ILE A 12 17.54 8.40 -9.17
C ILE A 12 17.55 6.86 -9.21
N ALA A 13 18.28 6.23 -10.14
CA ALA A 13 18.29 4.78 -10.31
C ALA A 13 19.21 3.98 -9.34
N ARG A 14 19.91 4.61 -8.38
CA ARG A 14 20.98 3.91 -7.62
C ARG A 14 20.99 4.06 -6.09
N ARG A 15 19.87 4.35 -5.42
CA ARG A 15 19.87 4.35 -3.93
C ARG A 15 18.62 3.84 -3.22
N ALA A 16 17.96 2.81 -3.77
CA ALA A 16 16.93 2.01 -3.07
C ALA A 16 17.37 0.54 -2.91
N ALA A 17 18.68 0.28 -2.79
CA ALA A 17 19.22 -1.07 -2.76
C ALA A 17 19.37 -1.59 -1.33
N ARG A 18 18.69 -2.72 -1.05
CA ARG A 18 18.72 -3.59 0.14
C ARG A 18 17.90 -3.13 1.35
N PHE A 19 16.57 -3.20 1.21
CA PHE A 19 15.64 -3.07 2.34
C PHE A 19 15.46 -4.35 3.16
N PHE A 20 15.79 -5.53 2.60
CA PHE A 20 15.71 -6.82 3.28
C PHE A 20 16.85 -7.73 2.78
N ARG A 21 17.42 -8.59 3.64
CA ARG A 21 18.33 -9.66 3.18
C ARG A 21 17.58 -10.57 2.21
N GLY A 22 17.93 -10.53 0.92
CA GLY A 22 17.37 -11.39 -0.12
C GLY A 22 16.05 -10.93 -0.75
N ALA A 23 15.44 -9.82 -0.35
CA ALA A 23 14.25 -9.31 -1.05
C ALA A 23 14.62 -8.58 -2.34
N LYS A 24 13.72 -8.71 -3.32
CA LYS A 24 13.79 -7.99 -4.58
C LYS A 24 13.68 -6.47 -4.34
N PRO A 25 14.29 -5.63 -5.20
CA PRO A 25 14.07 -4.19 -5.15
C PRO A 25 12.59 -3.84 -5.19
N VAL A 26 12.16 -2.88 -4.37
CA VAL A 26 10.77 -2.38 -4.38
C VAL A 26 10.51 -1.70 -5.73
N PRO A 27 9.49 -2.12 -6.50
CA PRO A 27 9.23 -1.55 -7.82
C PRO A 27 8.41 -0.25 -7.71
N LEU A 28 8.95 0.76 -7.01
CA LEU A 28 8.23 2.00 -6.63
C LEU A 28 7.48 2.65 -7.81
N GLY A 29 8.14 2.82 -8.95
CA GLY A 29 7.50 3.41 -10.14
C GLY A 29 6.31 2.60 -10.69
N SER A 30 6.34 1.27 -10.57
CA SER A 30 5.19 0.43 -10.93
C SER A 30 4.06 0.56 -9.92
N LEU A 31 4.37 0.63 -8.63
CA LEU A 31 3.36 0.81 -7.57
C LEU A 31 2.61 2.15 -7.73
N VAL A 32 3.35 3.23 -8.03
CA VAL A 32 2.73 4.54 -8.32
C VAL A 32 1.82 4.46 -9.55
N ARG A 33 2.25 3.79 -10.63
CA ARG A 33 1.40 3.58 -11.81
C ARG A 33 0.15 2.76 -11.49
N ASP A 34 0.28 1.70 -10.68
CA ASP A 34 -0.84 0.85 -10.31
C ASP A 34 -1.87 1.62 -9.49
N ALA A 35 -1.42 2.43 -8.52
CA ALA A 35 -2.28 3.33 -7.75
C ALA A 35 -3.05 4.29 -8.68
N ARG A 36 -2.36 4.99 -9.58
CA ARG A 36 -2.99 5.94 -10.53
C ARG A 36 -3.97 5.27 -11.49
N ARG A 37 -3.65 4.07 -11.97
CA ARG A 37 -4.44 3.39 -13.01
C ARG A 37 -5.63 2.63 -12.43
N SER A 38 -5.49 2.10 -11.21
CA SER A 38 -6.42 1.10 -10.66
C SER A 38 -7.08 1.54 -9.36
N GLY A 39 -6.81 2.75 -8.87
CA GLY A 39 -7.31 3.24 -7.58
C GLY A 39 -6.57 2.66 -6.36
N GLY A 40 -5.51 1.87 -6.56
CA GLY A 40 -4.80 1.19 -5.48
C GLY A 40 -4.02 -0.05 -5.92
N PHE A 41 -3.41 -0.73 -4.95
CA PHE A 41 -2.70 -1.99 -5.14
C PHE A 41 -2.57 -2.80 -3.84
N SER A 42 -2.16 -4.06 -3.98
CA SER A 42 -1.61 -4.87 -2.89
C SER A 42 -0.28 -5.45 -3.36
N TRP A 43 0.82 -5.21 -2.63
CA TRP A 43 2.15 -5.66 -3.05
C TRP A 43 2.88 -6.38 -1.93
N SER A 44 3.39 -7.59 -2.21
CA SER A 44 4.15 -8.37 -1.24
C SER A 44 5.65 -8.01 -1.29
N PRO A 45 6.27 -7.58 -0.17
CA PRO A 45 7.72 -7.43 -0.11
C PRO A 45 8.47 -8.77 -0.21
N ALA A 46 7.84 -9.87 0.20
CA ALA A 46 8.43 -11.20 0.15
C ALA A 46 8.52 -11.76 -1.28
N THR A 47 7.45 -11.61 -2.07
CA THR A 47 7.37 -12.21 -3.42
C THR A 47 7.53 -11.20 -4.56
N GLY A 48 7.34 -9.91 -4.27
CA GLY A 48 7.29 -8.83 -5.25
C GLY A 48 6.00 -8.81 -6.08
N ARG A 49 4.96 -9.58 -5.69
CA ARG A 49 3.73 -9.78 -6.47
C ARG A 49 2.47 -9.45 -5.65
N PRO A 50 1.35 -9.13 -6.31
CA PRO A 50 0.05 -9.06 -5.65
C PRO A 50 -0.45 -10.46 -5.24
N PRO A 51 -1.38 -10.55 -4.28
CA PRO A 51 -2.05 -11.80 -3.95
C PRO A 51 -2.90 -12.26 -5.15
N ALA A 52 -2.99 -13.57 -5.38
CA ALA A 52 -3.83 -14.13 -6.45
C ALA A 52 -5.30 -14.33 -6.03
N ARG A 53 -5.56 -14.44 -4.73
CA ARG A 53 -6.88 -14.66 -4.12
C ARG A 53 -6.85 -14.28 -2.63
N GLY A 54 -7.99 -14.39 -1.97
CA GLY A 54 -8.13 -14.13 -0.54
C GLY A 54 -8.67 -12.72 -0.29
N TYR A 55 -8.57 -12.30 0.97
CA TYR A 55 -9.17 -11.06 1.45
C TYR A 55 -8.11 -10.25 2.17
N MET A 56 -7.95 -8.99 1.80
CA MET A 56 -6.99 -8.09 2.44
C MET A 56 -7.64 -7.43 3.65
N VAL A 57 -6.99 -7.58 4.80
CA VAL A 57 -7.42 -7.01 6.08
C VAL A 57 -6.30 -6.11 6.59
N ALA A 58 -6.59 -4.85 6.87
CA ALA A 58 -5.58 -3.90 7.35
C ALA A 58 -4.99 -4.36 8.68
N THR A 59 -3.72 -4.01 8.93
CA THR A 59 -3.11 -4.10 10.26
C THR A 59 -3.34 -2.78 10.96
N THR A 60 -4.08 -2.83 12.07
CA THR A 60 -4.49 -1.66 12.83
C THR A 60 -3.30 -0.81 13.31
N GLY A 61 -3.50 0.51 13.36
CA GLY A 61 -2.58 1.47 13.98
C GLY A 61 -1.35 1.83 13.14
N ARG A 62 -1.34 1.48 11.84
CA ARG A 62 -0.21 1.73 10.93
C ARG A 62 -0.61 2.35 9.60
N THR A 63 -1.86 2.79 9.47
CA THR A 63 -2.33 3.44 8.25
C THR A 63 -1.76 4.85 8.15
N ALA A 64 -1.19 5.18 7.00
CA ALA A 64 -0.71 6.52 6.67
C ALA A 64 -1.57 7.12 5.57
N GLN A 65 -1.83 8.42 5.68
CA GLN A 65 -2.60 9.19 4.70
C GLN A 65 -1.70 10.22 4.02
N PHE A 66 -1.90 10.41 2.73
CA PHE A 66 -1.27 11.45 1.94
C PHE A 66 -2.33 12.12 1.06
N PRO A 67 -2.19 13.40 0.69
CA PRO A 67 -3.08 13.99 -0.30
C PRO A 67 -2.91 13.27 -1.65
N GLU A 68 -4.00 13.02 -2.38
CA GLU A 68 -3.96 12.32 -3.67
C GLU A 68 -3.05 13.01 -4.70
N SER A 69 -2.87 14.33 -4.58
CA SER A 69 -1.96 15.12 -5.40
C SER A 69 -0.50 14.65 -5.35
N ILE A 70 -0.09 13.84 -4.37
CA ILE A 70 1.25 13.22 -4.42
C ILE A 70 1.43 12.36 -5.68
N LEU A 71 0.35 11.84 -6.26
CA LEU A 71 0.40 10.98 -7.44
C LEU A 71 0.66 11.77 -8.74
N ASP A 72 0.51 13.09 -8.73
CA ASP A 72 0.81 13.95 -9.89
C ASP A 72 2.31 13.99 -10.20
N ASP A 73 3.14 13.87 -9.16
CA ASP A 73 4.59 13.75 -9.24
C ASP A 73 5.03 12.32 -8.85
N PRO A 74 5.40 11.47 -9.82
CA PRO A 74 5.81 10.10 -9.54
C PRO A 74 6.99 9.97 -8.57
N ASP A 75 7.90 10.94 -8.52
CA ASP A 75 9.05 10.90 -7.63
C ASP A 75 8.64 11.24 -6.19
N VAL A 76 7.68 12.15 -6.00
CA VAL A 76 7.09 12.44 -4.68
C VAL A 76 6.35 11.21 -4.16
N ALA A 77 5.48 10.61 -4.97
CA ALA A 77 4.76 9.40 -4.58
C ALA A 77 5.71 8.22 -4.27
N ALA A 78 6.74 8.01 -5.09
CA ALA A 78 7.72 6.97 -4.86
C ALA A 78 8.48 7.17 -3.54
N ARG A 79 8.87 8.42 -3.21
CA ARG A 79 9.50 8.73 -1.91
C ARG A 79 8.57 8.52 -0.73
N ALA A 80 7.28 8.84 -0.86
CA ALA A 80 6.28 8.59 0.18
C ALA A 80 6.12 7.09 0.47
N ILE A 81 5.97 6.27 -0.58
CA ILE A 81 5.87 4.80 -0.46
C ILE A 81 7.15 4.22 0.16
N ASP A 82 8.32 4.63 -0.32
CA ASP A 82 9.60 4.14 0.18
C ASP A 82 9.81 4.52 1.66
N ARG A 83 9.50 5.77 2.03
CA ARG A 83 9.53 6.20 3.43
C ARG A 83 8.57 5.37 4.29
N TYR A 84 7.33 5.19 3.84
CA TYR A 84 6.35 4.40 4.58
C TYR A 84 6.82 2.97 4.85
N LEU A 85 7.40 2.30 3.84
CA LEU A 85 7.99 0.97 3.98
C LEU A 85 9.16 0.93 4.97
N ARG A 86 9.99 1.97 5.00
CA ARG A 86 11.11 2.10 5.95
C ARG A 86 10.64 2.30 7.39
N ASP A 87 9.69 3.22 7.57
CA ASP A 87 9.14 3.56 8.89
C ASP A 87 8.37 2.36 9.49
N ASN A 88 7.86 1.46 8.64
CA ASN A 88 7.16 0.21 9.02
C ASN A 88 7.96 -1.06 8.74
N ARG A 89 9.30 -0.98 8.70
CA ARG A 89 10.14 -2.13 8.34
C ARG A 89 9.88 -3.35 9.22
N ASP A 90 9.68 -3.17 10.51
CA ASP A 90 9.43 -4.22 11.50
C ASP A 90 8.23 -5.13 11.17
N VAL A 91 7.16 -4.59 10.59
CA VAL A 91 5.98 -5.38 10.20
C VAL A 91 6.17 -6.10 8.86
N PHE A 92 6.89 -5.48 7.93
CA PHE A 92 7.15 -6.06 6.61
C PHE A 92 8.27 -7.11 6.60
N GLU A 93 9.20 -7.05 7.56
CA GLU A 93 10.30 -8.02 7.68
C GLU A 93 9.88 -9.36 8.26
N ASN A 94 8.94 -9.34 9.19
CA ASN A 94 8.70 -10.49 10.07
C ASN A 94 7.57 -11.41 9.60
N ARG A 95 6.92 -11.13 8.46
CA ARG A 95 5.69 -11.83 8.08
C ARG A 95 5.58 -12.07 6.57
N GLY A 96 5.68 -13.34 6.16
CA GLY A 96 5.48 -13.75 4.77
C GLY A 96 4.07 -13.55 4.19
N ASN A 97 3.12 -13.07 5.00
CA ASN A 97 1.72 -12.85 4.62
C ASN A 97 1.25 -11.39 4.77
N ILE A 98 2.19 -10.45 4.93
CA ILE A 98 1.89 -9.01 4.94
C ILE A 98 2.18 -8.43 3.56
N TYR A 99 1.30 -7.55 3.12
CA TYR A 99 1.35 -6.80 1.87
C TYR A 99 1.34 -5.31 2.19
N LEU A 100 2.00 -4.51 1.38
CA LEU A 100 1.72 -3.09 1.31
C LEU A 100 0.38 -2.90 0.59
N GLY A 101 -0.64 -2.47 1.31
CA GLY A 101 -1.90 -2.01 0.76
C GLY A 101 -1.82 -0.55 0.36
N CYS A 102 -2.45 -0.22 -0.77
CA CYS A 102 -2.69 1.15 -1.21
C CYS A 102 -4.11 1.26 -1.73
N TRP A 103 -4.84 2.30 -1.33
CA TRP A 103 -6.15 2.64 -1.88
C TRP A 103 -6.34 4.16 -1.91
N ILE A 104 -7.26 4.62 -2.76
CA ILE A 104 -7.56 6.03 -2.97
C ILE A 104 -9.03 6.26 -2.66
N GLU A 105 -9.32 7.20 -1.78
CA GLU A 105 -10.68 7.61 -1.42
C GLU A 105 -10.62 9.03 -0.85
N ASP A 106 -11.66 9.82 -1.10
CA ASP A 106 -11.84 11.18 -0.57
C ASP A 106 -10.62 12.11 -0.77
N GLY A 107 -10.00 12.02 -1.96
CA GLY A 107 -8.84 12.85 -2.30
C GLY A 107 -7.57 12.49 -1.51
N LYS A 108 -7.52 11.30 -0.90
CA LYS A 108 -6.39 10.81 -0.13
C LYS A 108 -5.87 9.49 -0.68
N VAL A 109 -4.55 9.31 -0.60
CA VAL A 109 -3.86 8.03 -0.77
C VAL A 109 -3.61 7.45 0.61
N TRP A 110 -4.09 6.22 0.79
CA TRP A 110 -3.98 5.47 2.02
C TRP A 110 -2.95 4.35 1.83
N LEU A 111 -1.96 4.29 2.72
CA LEU A 111 -0.96 3.22 2.77
C LEU A 111 -1.05 2.47 4.09
N GLU A 112 -1.01 1.14 4.05
CA GLU A 112 -1.14 0.31 5.24
C GLU A 112 -0.45 -1.05 5.06
N PRO A 113 -0.10 -1.76 6.15
CA PRO A 113 0.27 -3.17 6.08
C PRO A 113 -1.01 -4.00 6.11
N SER A 114 -1.31 -4.79 5.08
CA SER A 114 -2.52 -5.62 5.03
C SER A 114 -2.17 -7.11 5.00
N MET A 115 -2.88 -7.92 5.80
CA MET A 115 -2.77 -9.38 5.79
C MET A 115 -3.67 -9.98 4.70
N ASN A 116 -3.17 -10.97 3.96
CA ASN A 116 -4.03 -11.77 3.07
C ASN A 116 -4.63 -12.95 3.83
N ILE A 117 -5.93 -12.91 4.08
CA ILE A 117 -6.67 -13.96 4.77
C ILE A 117 -7.38 -14.83 3.73
N PRO A 118 -7.13 -16.15 3.64
CA PRO A 118 -7.72 -16.97 2.57
C PRO A 118 -9.24 -17.15 2.65
N ARG A 119 -9.83 -17.07 3.86
CA ARG A 119 -11.24 -17.39 4.11
C ARG A 119 -12.02 -16.13 4.47
N ARG A 120 -13.11 -15.86 3.72
CA ARG A 120 -14.00 -14.70 3.92
C ARG A 120 -14.49 -14.54 5.35
N LYS A 121 -15.03 -15.62 5.93
CA LYS A 121 -15.57 -15.61 7.30
C LYS A 121 -14.50 -15.22 8.33
N THR A 122 -13.27 -15.71 8.17
CA THR A 122 -12.15 -15.36 9.04
C THR A 122 -11.73 -13.90 8.84
N ALA A 123 -11.67 -13.42 7.60
CA ALA A 123 -11.33 -12.04 7.29
C ALA A 123 -12.33 -11.05 7.89
N ILE A 124 -13.63 -11.29 7.71
CA ILE A 124 -14.71 -10.46 8.28
C ILE A 124 -14.64 -10.48 9.82
N LYS A 125 -14.38 -11.64 10.42
CA LYS A 125 -14.24 -11.75 11.88
C LYS A 125 -13.08 -10.87 12.38
N LEU A 126 -11.89 -11.00 11.78
CA LEU A 126 -10.71 -10.22 12.14
C LEU A 126 -10.93 -8.71 11.95
N ALA A 127 -11.58 -8.32 10.85
CA ALA A 127 -11.85 -6.93 10.55
C ALA A 127 -12.84 -6.31 11.54
N ARG A 128 -13.85 -7.07 11.99
CA ARG A 128 -14.78 -6.65 13.06
C ARG A 128 -14.09 -6.51 14.41
N GLU A 129 -13.23 -7.47 14.77
CA GLU A 129 -12.41 -7.39 15.99
C GLU A 129 -11.48 -6.17 15.98
N SER A 130 -11.18 -5.67 14.79
CA SER A 130 -10.34 -4.48 14.55
C SER A 130 -11.16 -3.26 14.12
N ASP A 131 -12.48 -3.26 14.30
CA ASP A 131 -13.43 -2.20 13.94
C ASP A 131 -13.23 -1.55 12.54
N GLN A 132 -12.73 -2.31 11.57
CA GLN A 132 -12.55 -1.83 10.20
C GLN A 132 -13.92 -1.77 9.52
N ILE A 133 -14.16 -0.76 8.67
CA ILE A 133 -15.43 -0.60 7.92
C ILE A 133 -15.58 -1.62 6.78
N ALA A 134 -14.48 -2.06 6.17
CA ALA A 134 -14.47 -2.97 5.05
C ALA A 134 -13.17 -3.78 4.94
N ILE A 135 -13.21 -4.87 4.18
CA ILE A 135 -12.06 -5.64 3.70
C ILE A 135 -12.06 -5.67 2.18
N TYR A 136 -10.92 -5.89 1.54
CA TYR A 136 -10.84 -5.99 0.08
C TYR A 136 -10.83 -7.45 -0.40
N ASP A 137 -11.74 -7.83 -1.30
CA ASP A 137 -11.76 -9.14 -1.96
C ASP A 137 -10.90 -9.10 -3.23
N VAL A 138 -9.81 -9.86 -3.23
CA VAL A 138 -8.84 -9.90 -4.32
C VAL A 138 -9.46 -10.44 -5.63
N LYS A 139 -10.43 -11.35 -5.53
CA LYS A 139 -11.04 -12.01 -6.69
C LYS A 139 -12.05 -11.09 -7.38
N THR A 140 -12.93 -10.46 -6.61
CA THR A 140 -13.97 -9.57 -7.18
C THR A 140 -13.44 -8.17 -7.43
N ARG A 141 -12.31 -7.81 -6.80
CA ARG A 141 -11.73 -6.46 -6.79
C ARG A 141 -12.67 -5.42 -6.19
N ASP A 142 -13.34 -5.81 -5.11
CA ASP A 142 -14.37 -5.00 -4.47
C ASP A 142 -14.27 -5.07 -2.95
N TYR A 143 -14.86 -4.09 -2.29
CA TYR A 143 -14.90 -4.00 -0.83
C TYR A 143 -16.08 -4.78 -0.27
N ILE A 144 -15.83 -5.47 0.85
CA ILE A 144 -16.88 -6.15 1.61
C ILE A 144 -17.03 -5.41 2.93
N GLY A 145 -18.18 -4.77 3.11
CA GLY A 145 -18.57 -4.18 4.38
C GLY A 145 -18.57 -5.20 5.51
N THR A 146 -17.99 -4.84 6.63
CA THR A 146 -17.86 -5.68 7.83
C THR A 146 -18.91 -5.31 8.88
N GLY A 147 -19.39 -4.05 8.85
CA GLY A 147 -20.24 -3.44 9.88
C GLY A 147 -19.47 -2.81 11.04
N GLY A 148 -18.14 -2.61 10.91
CA GLY A 148 -17.35 -1.81 11.85
C GLY A 148 -17.55 -0.31 11.64
N ALA A 149 -17.19 0.50 12.63
CA ALA A 149 -17.34 1.96 12.63
C ALA A 149 -16.09 2.73 12.17
N GLY A 150 -14.98 2.04 11.92
CA GLY A 150 -13.72 2.66 11.47
C GLY A 150 -12.86 3.19 12.61
N GLY A 151 -13.00 2.65 13.83
CA GLY A 151 -12.43 3.17 15.08
C GLY A 151 -10.90 3.33 15.18
N PHE A 152 -10.16 3.19 14.09
CA PHE A 152 -8.71 3.44 14.02
C PHE A 152 -8.31 4.42 12.90
N LEU A 153 -9.28 5.05 12.24
CA LEU A 153 -9.07 6.23 11.40
C LEU A 153 -9.06 7.47 12.32
N GLU A 154 -8.12 7.58 13.24
CA GLU A 154 -7.90 8.88 13.90
C GLU A 154 -7.34 9.84 12.84
N GLU A 155 -8.06 10.93 12.59
CA GLU A 155 -7.56 12.04 11.80
C GLU A 155 -6.32 12.62 12.50
N ALA A 156 -5.17 12.49 11.84
CA ALA A 156 -3.92 13.13 12.24
C ALA A 156 -3.85 14.57 11.73
#